data_AF-A0A1A8EQY5-F1
#
_entry.id   AF-A0A1A8EQY5-F1
#
_cell.length_a   1.000
_cell.length_b   1.000
_cell.length_c   1.000
_cell.angle_alpha   90.00
_cell.angle_beta   90.00
_cell.angle_gamma   90.00
#
_symmetry.space_group_name_H-M   'P 1'
#
loop_
_entity.id
_entity.type
_entity.pdbx_description
1 polymer ?
#
loop_
_entity_poly.entity_id
_entity_poly.type
_entity_poly.pdbx_seq_one_letter_code
_entity_poly.pdbx_strand_id
1 'polypeptide(L)'
;VGCMRNFTIDSKAVDMASYIANNGTTPGCPAKKNFCTNGVCLNGGVCVSKWNTYSCDCPTGYGGKNCEQEMPSPQFFDGQALVSWSDPDITVTVPWYLGLMFRTRQPAGTLMQVNAGPSSTINLMVREEQVRMDVLLRQQLLASLSFPQVRVNDGEWHHMLVEVRSIKDGKDIKYMAVVSLDYGMFTKSVEIGNNLPGLKLQTLHVGGLPGEGNLVNKGFVGCIQGVRMGETSTNVANVNMAQGLKIHVEEGCDLADPCDSNICPEN
;
A
#
# COMPACT_ATOMS: atom_id res chain seq x y z
N VAL A 1 7.77 7.74 18.43
CA VAL A 1 7.39 8.12 19.82
C VAL A 1 8.04 7.12 20.76
N GLY A 2 8.71 7.60 21.82
CA GLY A 2 9.50 6.76 22.72
C GLY A 2 10.12 7.58 23.83
N CYS A 3 10.88 6.93 24.72
CA CYS A 3 11.65 7.60 25.75
C CYS A 3 13.13 7.68 25.38
N MET A 4 13.76 8.77 25.81
CA MET A 4 15.21 8.97 25.74
C MET A 4 15.72 9.25 27.15
N ARG A 5 16.90 8.72 27.48
CA ARG A 5 17.58 8.97 28.76
C ARG A 5 19.10 9.08 28.55
N ASN A 6 19.80 9.67 29.51
CA ASN A 6 21.25 9.81 29.52
C ASN A 6 21.81 10.55 28.28
N PHE A 7 21.16 11.63 27.87
CA PHE A 7 21.65 12.45 26.76
C PHE A 7 22.85 13.29 27.19
N THR A 8 23.92 13.25 26.41
CA THR A 8 25.16 13.99 26.67
C THR A 8 25.61 14.70 25.39
N ILE A 9 26.12 15.92 25.52
CA ILE A 9 26.78 16.68 24.44
C ILE A 9 28.17 17.05 24.97
N ASP A 10 29.22 16.71 24.22
CA ASP A 10 30.62 16.93 24.63
C ASP A 10 30.94 16.39 26.04
N SER A 11 30.45 15.18 26.34
CA SER A 11 30.55 14.51 27.64
C SER A 11 29.87 15.23 28.82
N LYS A 12 29.12 16.30 28.57
CA LYS A 12 28.31 16.97 29.60
C LYS A 12 26.88 16.44 29.53
N ALA A 13 26.36 16.02 30.69
CA ALA A 13 24.97 15.61 30.81
C ALA A 13 24.05 16.81 30.53
N VAL A 14 23.07 16.59 29.65
CA VAL A 14 22.06 17.59 29.32
C VAL A 14 20.75 17.18 29.98
N ASP A 15 20.19 18.06 30.81
CA ASP A 15 18.89 17.83 31.44
C ASP A 15 17.76 18.07 30.43
N MET A 16 17.32 16.98 29.80
CA MET A 16 16.20 16.97 28.86
C MET A 16 14.84 17.30 29.51
N ALA A 17 14.70 17.19 30.84
CA ALA A 17 13.46 17.53 31.52
C ALA A 17 13.32 19.05 31.77
N SER A 18 14.43 19.77 31.84
CA SER A 18 14.45 21.24 31.97
C SER A 18 14.13 21.97 30.66
N TYR A 19 14.42 21.35 29.52
CA TYR A 19 14.23 21.93 28.19
C TYR A 19 12.98 21.36 27.52
N ILE A 20 11.80 21.64 28.10
CA ILE A 20 10.53 21.26 27.48
C ILE A 20 10.19 22.34 26.45
N ALA A 21 10.66 22.16 25.22
CA ALA A 21 9.93 22.72 24.09
C ALA A 21 8.58 22.01 24.05
N ASN A 22 7.48 22.77 24.18
CA ASN A 22 6.09 22.29 24.32
C ASN A 22 5.52 21.64 23.04
N ASN A 23 6.31 20.81 22.35
CA ASN A 23 5.95 20.13 21.11
C ASN A 23 5.79 18.62 21.34
N GLY A 24 4.98 18.24 22.34
CA GLY A 24 4.62 16.83 22.60
C GLY A 24 5.63 16.03 23.43
N THR A 25 6.49 16.68 24.23
CA THR A 25 7.38 16.01 25.18
C THR A 25 6.89 16.18 26.63
N THR A 26 7.12 15.18 27.47
CA THR A 26 6.77 15.21 28.90
C THR A 26 7.93 14.64 29.72
N PRO A 27 8.25 15.21 30.91
CA PRO A 27 9.24 14.63 31.80
C PRO A 27 8.86 13.21 32.23
N GLY A 28 9.88 12.35 32.32
CA GLY A 28 9.72 10.96 32.74
C GLY A 28 9.37 10.00 31.59
N CYS A 29 9.39 8.71 31.92
CA CYS A 29 9.05 7.63 31.01
C CYS A 29 8.02 6.73 31.69
N PRO A 30 6.71 6.98 31.52
CA PRO A 30 5.70 6.11 32.09
C PRO A 30 5.88 4.69 31.54
N ALA A 31 5.55 3.69 32.37
CA ALA A 31 5.60 2.29 31.94
C ALA A 31 4.78 2.13 30.65
N LYS A 32 5.37 1.44 29.66
CA LYS A 32 4.72 1.20 28.36
C LYS A 32 3.38 0.49 28.60
N LYS A 33 2.27 1.18 28.35
CA LYS A 33 0.94 0.59 28.41
C LYS A 33 0.84 -0.53 27.38
N ASN A 34 0.35 -1.70 27.78
CA ASN A 34 0.02 -2.74 26.82
C ASN A 34 -1.31 -2.41 26.15
N PHE A 35 -1.29 -2.15 24.84
CA PHE A 35 -2.49 -1.87 24.05
C PHE A 35 -3.11 -3.14 23.45
N CYS A 36 -2.47 -4.30 23.61
CA CYS A 36 -3.03 -5.57 23.22
C CYS A 36 -4.04 -6.04 24.26
N THR A 37 -5.31 -6.06 23.86
CA THR A 37 -6.39 -6.73 24.59
C THR A 37 -6.73 -8.06 23.92
N ASN A 38 -7.28 -9.01 24.67
CA ASN A 38 -7.71 -10.29 24.10
C ASN A 38 -8.67 -10.06 22.92
N GLY A 39 -8.38 -10.73 21.80
CA GLY A 39 -9.21 -10.68 20.59
C GLY A 39 -9.18 -9.36 19.82
N VAL A 40 -8.23 -8.44 20.11
CA VAL A 40 -8.13 -7.19 19.35
C VAL A 40 -7.74 -7.44 17.89
N CYS A 41 -6.89 -8.44 17.63
CA CYS A 41 -6.59 -8.94 16.30
C CYS A 41 -7.45 -10.18 16.03
N LEU A 42 -8.19 -10.14 14.92
CA LEU A 42 -9.08 -11.19 14.46
C LEU A 42 -8.34 -12.17 13.55
N ASN A 43 -9.02 -13.25 13.17
CA ASN A 43 -8.58 -14.20 12.14
C ASN A 43 -7.15 -14.76 12.35
N GLY A 44 -6.75 -14.95 13.62
CA GLY A 44 -5.42 -15.48 13.96
C GLY A 44 -4.28 -14.45 13.94
N GLY A 45 -4.59 -13.16 13.80
CA GLY A 45 -3.60 -12.10 13.86
C GLY A 45 -2.89 -11.98 15.22
N VAL A 46 -1.61 -11.64 15.18
CA VAL A 46 -0.77 -11.48 16.38
C VAL A 46 -0.75 -10.00 16.77
N CYS A 47 -1.14 -9.70 18.01
CA CYS A 47 -1.10 -8.32 18.49
C CYS A 47 0.29 -7.92 18.96
N VAL A 48 0.79 -6.80 18.43
CA VAL A 48 2.03 -6.17 18.86
C VAL A 48 1.74 -4.81 19.49
N SER A 49 2.01 -4.69 20.78
CA SER A 49 1.86 -3.40 21.49
C SER A 49 2.94 -2.42 21.04
N LYS A 50 2.53 -1.26 20.50
CA LYS A 50 3.39 -0.12 20.13
C LYS A 50 3.35 0.92 21.26
N TRP A 51 3.94 2.10 21.03
CA TRP A 51 4.10 3.11 22.09
C TRP A 51 2.77 3.72 22.59
N ASN A 52 1.88 4.06 21.65
CA ASN A 52 0.59 4.71 21.92
C ASN A 52 -0.61 3.94 21.34
N THR A 53 -0.38 2.76 20.75
CA THR A 53 -1.38 1.96 20.04
C THR A 53 -0.91 0.50 20.00
N TYR A 54 -1.70 -0.39 19.40
CA TYR A 54 -1.26 -1.70 18.92
C TYR A 54 -1.14 -1.71 17.40
N SER A 55 -0.46 -2.71 16.85
CA SER A 55 -0.61 -3.19 15.48
C SER A 55 -0.98 -4.67 15.50
N CYS A 56 -1.61 -5.15 14.44
CA CYS A 56 -1.88 -6.56 14.24
C CYS A 56 -1.04 -7.08 13.07
N ASP A 57 -0.26 -8.12 13.32
CA ASP A 57 0.45 -8.85 12.28
C ASP A 57 -0.54 -9.89 11.72
N CYS A 58 -1.11 -9.57 10.55
CA CYS A 58 -2.19 -10.37 9.97
C CYS A 58 -1.64 -11.55 9.16
N PRO A 59 -2.28 -12.73 9.24
CA PRO A 59 -1.95 -13.85 8.37
C PRO A 59 -2.18 -13.50 6.90
N THR A 60 -1.46 -14.20 6.01
CA THR A 60 -1.72 -14.16 4.57
C THR A 60 -3.21 -14.44 4.30
N GLY A 61 -3.83 -13.64 3.43
CA GLY A 61 -5.28 -13.68 3.18
C GLY A 61 -6.10 -12.72 4.04
N TYR A 62 -5.50 -12.03 5.02
CA TYR A 62 -6.19 -11.06 5.87
C TYR A 62 -5.43 -9.73 5.96
N GLY A 63 -6.19 -8.68 6.28
CA GLY A 63 -5.70 -7.34 6.54
C GLY A 63 -6.73 -6.54 7.34
N GLY A 64 -6.50 -5.24 7.44
CA GLY A 64 -7.26 -4.35 8.33
C GLY A 64 -6.48 -4.06 9.60
N LYS A 65 -6.89 -3.01 10.32
CA LYS A 65 -6.23 -2.63 11.58
C LYS A 65 -6.25 -3.77 12.61
N ASN A 66 -7.28 -4.61 12.52
CA ASN A 66 -7.59 -5.70 13.43
C ASN A 66 -7.63 -7.04 12.69
N CYS A 67 -7.06 -7.14 11.48
CA CYS A 67 -7.13 -8.33 10.62
C CYS A 67 -8.57 -8.75 10.26
N GLU A 68 -9.51 -7.81 10.27
CA GLU A 68 -10.94 -8.03 10.03
C GLU A 68 -11.33 -8.15 8.56
N GLN A 69 -10.46 -7.70 7.66
CA GLN A 69 -10.71 -7.65 6.22
C GLN A 69 -10.10 -8.87 5.54
N GLU A 70 -10.89 -9.55 4.71
CA GLU A 70 -10.37 -10.56 3.79
C GLU A 70 -9.57 -9.89 2.67
N MET A 71 -8.38 -10.44 2.39
CA MET A 71 -7.46 -10.02 1.35
C MET A 71 -7.20 -11.20 0.42
N PRO A 72 -8.13 -11.51 -0.50
CA PRO A 72 -8.05 -12.72 -1.30
C PRO A 72 -6.90 -12.69 -2.31
N SER A 73 -6.61 -13.87 -2.85
CA SER A 73 -5.62 -14.08 -3.92
C SER A 73 -4.23 -13.55 -3.57
N PRO A 74 -3.61 -14.01 -2.46
CA PRO A 74 -2.22 -13.73 -2.20
C PRO A 74 -1.36 -14.34 -3.31
N GLN A 75 -0.55 -13.50 -3.95
CA GLN A 75 0.26 -13.89 -5.10
C GLN A 75 1.66 -13.31 -4.98
N PHE A 76 2.64 -14.15 -5.31
CA PHE A 76 4.04 -13.77 -5.41
C PHE A 76 4.38 -13.39 -6.86
N PHE A 77 5.13 -12.29 -6.97
CA PHE A 77 5.64 -11.74 -8.21
C PHE A 77 7.17 -11.76 -8.14
N ASP A 78 7.81 -12.30 -9.17
CA ASP A 78 9.26 -12.53 -9.24
C ASP A 78 10.04 -11.43 -9.99
N GLY A 79 9.35 -10.35 -10.40
CA GLY A 79 9.90 -9.27 -11.24
C GLY A 79 9.80 -9.51 -12.75
N GLN A 80 9.41 -10.71 -13.18
CA GLN A 80 8.93 -11.02 -14.53
C GLN A 80 7.46 -11.47 -14.53
N ALA A 81 6.79 -11.38 -13.39
CA ALA A 81 5.40 -11.73 -13.22
C ALA A 81 4.43 -10.57 -13.51
N LEU A 82 3.24 -10.91 -14.02
CA LEU A 82 2.17 -9.96 -14.35
C LEU A 82 0.81 -10.66 -14.25
N VAL A 83 -0.19 -9.95 -13.70
CA VAL A 83 -1.60 -10.24 -13.93
C VAL A 83 -2.22 -9.11 -14.76
N SER A 84 -2.93 -9.43 -15.83
CA SER A 84 -3.56 -8.43 -16.69
C SER A 84 -4.97 -8.77 -17.14
N TRP A 85 -5.79 -7.74 -17.31
CA TRP A 85 -7.12 -7.80 -17.89
C TRP A 85 -7.21 -6.84 -19.07
N SER A 86 -7.84 -7.31 -20.14
CA SER A 86 -8.21 -6.51 -21.30
C SER A 86 -9.72 -6.29 -21.28
N ASP A 87 -10.13 -5.04 -21.45
CA ASP A 87 -11.51 -4.56 -21.46
C ASP A 87 -12.37 -5.08 -20.29
N PRO A 88 -11.92 -4.92 -19.02
CA PRO A 88 -12.76 -5.30 -17.89
C PRO A 88 -14.03 -4.43 -17.86
N ASP A 89 -15.19 -5.02 -17.56
CA ASP A 89 -16.47 -4.29 -17.52
C ASP A 89 -16.61 -3.45 -16.24
N ILE A 90 -15.74 -2.45 -16.12
CA ILE A 90 -15.62 -1.55 -14.98
C ILE A 90 -15.67 -0.13 -15.51
N THR A 91 -16.58 0.66 -14.97
CA THR A 91 -16.71 2.10 -15.25
C THR A 91 -16.26 2.88 -14.03
N VAL A 92 -15.45 3.93 -14.24
CA VAL A 92 -15.01 4.82 -13.17
C VAL A 92 -16.18 5.66 -12.69
N THR A 93 -16.74 5.32 -11.53
CA THR A 93 -17.78 6.11 -10.84
C THR A 93 -17.12 7.09 -9.84
N VAL A 94 -17.90 7.92 -9.15
CA VAL A 94 -17.37 8.77 -8.07
C VAL A 94 -18.36 8.72 -6.90
N PRO A 95 -17.95 8.25 -5.71
CA PRO A 95 -16.59 7.84 -5.36
C PRO A 95 -16.15 6.54 -6.02
N TRP A 96 -14.85 6.41 -6.31
CA TRP A 96 -14.26 5.16 -6.81
C TRP A 96 -12.97 4.84 -6.08
N TYR A 97 -12.88 3.60 -5.63
CA TYR A 97 -11.81 3.08 -4.80
C TYR A 97 -10.94 2.14 -5.62
N LEU A 98 -9.64 2.18 -5.37
CA LEU A 98 -8.68 1.17 -5.82
C LEU A 98 -7.80 0.81 -4.62
N GLY A 99 -7.54 -0.46 -4.39
CA GLY A 99 -6.69 -0.84 -3.27
C GLY A 99 -6.05 -2.19 -3.45
N LEU A 100 -4.98 -2.40 -2.70
CA LEU A 100 -4.27 -3.66 -2.57
C LEU A 100 -3.46 -3.63 -1.28
N MET A 101 -2.94 -4.79 -0.90
CA MET A 101 -1.93 -4.92 0.13
C MET A 101 -0.69 -5.52 -0.51
N PHE A 102 0.49 -4.98 -0.21
CA PHE A 102 1.73 -5.44 -0.80
C PHE A 102 2.85 -5.50 0.23
N ARG A 103 3.87 -6.32 -0.04
CA ARG A 103 5.15 -6.29 0.67
C ARG A 103 6.29 -6.51 -0.29
N THR A 104 7.40 -5.80 -0.10
CA THR A 104 8.59 -5.93 -0.93
C THR A 104 9.86 -5.57 -0.16
N ARG A 105 11.00 -6.00 -0.68
CA ARG A 105 12.34 -5.51 -0.31
C ARG A 105 12.98 -4.69 -1.43
N GLN A 106 12.35 -4.63 -2.60
CA GLN A 106 12.88 -3.92 -3.75
C GLN A 106 12.59 -2.42 -3.67
N PRO A 107 13.53 -1.56 -4.13
CA PRO A 107 13.35 -0.11 -4.10
C PRO A 107 12.41 0.43 -5.20
N ALA A 108 12.04 -0.40 -6.17
CA ALA A 108 11.16 -0.04 -7.27
C ALA A 108 10.36 -1.23 -7.81
N GLY A 109 9.18 -0.95 -8.38
CA GLY A 109 8.34 -1.94 -9.07
C GLY A 109 6.91 -1.44 -9.31
N THR A 110 6.25 -1.93 -10.35
CA THR A 110 4.86 -1.57 -10.66
C THR A 110 3.89 -2.36 -9.79
N LEU A 111 3.08 -1.68 -8.98
CA LEU A 111 2.04 -2.34 -8.19
C LEU A 111 0.78 -2.56 -9.02
N MET A 112 0.27 -1.47 -9.61
CA MET A 112 -0.94 -1.49 -10.44
C MET A 112 -0.89 -0.37 -11.48
N GLN A 113 -1.29 -0.68 -12.72
CA GLN A 113 -1.58 0.33 -13.74
C GLN A 113 -3.02 0.15 -14.24
N VAL A 114 -3.75 1.26 -14.30
CA VAL A 114 -5.11 1.30 -14.84
C VAL A 114 -5.15 2.25 -16.03
N ASN A 115 -5.59 1.76 -17.18
CA ASN A 115 -5.86 2.59 -18.35
C ASN A 115 -7.38 2.69 -18.54
N ALA A 116 -7.90 3.92 -18.57
CA ALA A 116 -9.31 4.22 -18.70
C ALA A 116 -9.56 5.16 -19.88
N GLY A 117 -10.56 4.81 -20.69
CA GLY A 117 -10.85 5.49 -21.96
C GLY A 117 -9.61 5.59 -22.86
N PRO A 118 -9.58 6.53 -23.81
CA PRO A 118 -8.54 6.55 -24.85
C PRO A 118 -7.17 7.08 -24.38
N SER A 119 -7.07 7.65 -23.18
CA SER A 119 -5.88 8.44 -22.83
C SER A 119 -5.57 8.62 -21.35
N SER A 120 -6.42 8.16 -20.43
CA SER A 120 -6.22 8.38 -19.00
C SER A 120 -5.56 7.16 -18.37
N THR A 121 -4.43 7.38 -17.68
CA THR A 121 -3.69 6.30 -17.00
C THR A 121 -3.46 6.66 -15.55
N ILE A 122 -3.70 5.71 -14.64
CA ILE A 122 -3.30 5.78 -13.24
C ILE A 122 -2.20 4.74 -13.02
N ASN A 123 -1.05 5.17 -12.52
CA ASN A 123 0.04 4.28 -12.11
C ASN A 123 0.21 4.33 -10.60
N LEU A 124 0.25 3.15 -9.99
CA LEU A 124 0.62 2.92 -8.60
C LEU A 124 1.91 2.08 -8.60
N MET A 125 2.96 2.60 -7.99
CA MET A 125 4.28 1.98 -8.03
C MET A 125 5.05 2.22 -6.73
N VAL A 126 6.02 1.34 -6.48
CA VAL A 126 7.14 1.66 -5.60
C VAL A 126 8.22 2.31 -6.45
N ARG A 127 8.77 3.43 -5.99
CA ARG A 127 9.91 4.12 -6.61
C ARG A 127 10.70 4.84 -5.53
N GLU A 128 12.02 4.67 -5.54
CA GLU A 128 12.91 5.27 -4.52
C GLU A 128 12.46 4.88 -3.10
N GLU A 129 12.12 3.60 -2.92
CA GLU A 129 11.67 3.00 -1.65
C GLU A 129 10.32 3.50 -1.12
N GLN A 130 9.60 4.31 -1.90
CA GLN A 130 8.35 4.95 -1.50
C GLN A 130 7.21 4.57 -2.44
N VAL A 131 5.98 4.65 -1.93
CA VAL A 131 4.80 4.61 -2.78
C VAL A 131 4.66 5.90 -3.57
N ARG A 132 4.39 5.77 -4.87
CA ARG A 132 4.08 6.85 -5.79
C ARG A 132 2.81 6.54 -6.58
N MET A 133 1.94 7.53 -6.69
CA MET A 133 0.80 7.55 -7.61
C MET A 133 1.04 8.62 -8.67
N ASP A 134 0.95 8.26 -9.95
CA ASP A 134 0.99 9.19 -11.07
C ASP A 134 -0.29 9.06 -11.91
N VAL A 135 -0.91 10.18 -12.24
CA VAL A 135 -2.05 10.26 -13.18
C VAL A 135 -1.55 10.93 -14.45
N LEU A 136 -1.74 10.26 -15.59
CA LEU A 136 -1.35 10.76 -16.90
C LEU A 136 -2.59 10.93 -17.78
N LEU A 137 -2.54 11.94 -18.64
CA LEU A 137 -3.48 12.14 -19.73
C LEU A 137 -2.70 12.31 -21.01
N ARG A 138 -2.96 11.45 -22.00
CA ARG A 138 -2.24 11.45 -23.29
C ARG A 138 -0.72 11.42 -23.08
N GLN A 139 -0.26 10.57 -22.16
CA GLN A 139 1.15 10.41 -21.75
C GLN A 139 1.78 11.61 -21.03
N GLN A 140 1.06 12.70 -20.82
CA GLN A 140 1.52 13.83 -20.02
C GLN A 140 1.14 13.65 -18.56
N LEU A 141 2.09 13.88 -17.64
CA LEU A 141 1.85 13.84 -16.20
C LEU A 141 0.87 14.97 -15.81
N LEU A 142 -0.32 14.60 -15.34
CA LEU A 142 -1.31 15.53 -14.81
C LEU A 142 -1.17 15.74 -13.31
N ALA A 143 -1.00 14.65 -12.57
CA ALA A 143 -0.93 14.66 -11.12
C ALA A 143 0.07 13.62 -10.62
N SER A 144 0.75 13.93 -9.53
CA SER A 144 1.70 13.03 -8.88
C SER A 144 1.63 13.19 -7.37
N LEU A 145 1.72 12.08 -6.66
CA LEU A 145 1.68 12.04 -5.19
C LEU A 145 2.64 10.95 -4.70
N SER A 146 3.43 11.27 -3.68
CA SER A 146 4.33 10.31 -3.02
C SER A 146 4.36 10.49 -1.50
N PHE A 147 4.87 9.46 -0.81
CA PHE A 147 5.02 9.42 0.65
C PHE A 147 6.50 9.40 1.06
N PRO A 148 7.21 10.54 1.01
CA PRO A 148 8.63 10.60 1.33
C PRO A 148 8.99 10.23 2.77
N GLN A 149 8.00 10.30 3.67
CA GLN A 149 8.17 9.94 5.07
C GLN A 149 7.94 8.44 5.38
N VAL A 150 7.59 7.62 4.37
CA VAL A 150 7.25 6.20 4.55
C VAL A 150 8.12 5.36 3.62
N ARG A 151 8.98 4.53 4.21
CA ARG A 151 9.76 3.53 3.50
C ARG A 151 8.95 2.24 3.43
N VAL A 152 8.71 1.72 2.22
CA VAL A 152 7.82 0.56 2.00
C VAL A 152 8.53 -0.71 1.51
N ASN A 153 9.86 -0.66 1.40
CA ASN A 153 10.69 -1.83 1.06
C ASN A 153 11.27 -2.52 2.31
N ASP A 154 10.56 -2.43 3.43
CA ASP A 154 10.96 -2.98 4.73
C ASP A 154 10.51 -4.43 4.94
N GLY A 155 9.93 -5.06 3.91
CA GLY A 155 9.46 -6.44 3.92
C GLY A 155 8.14 -6.68 4.67
N GLU A 156 7.62 -5.65 5.32
CA GLU A 156 6.34 -5.71 6.01
C GLU A 156 5.19 -5.49 5.04
N TRP A 157 4.00 -5.90 5.44
CA TRP A 157 2.79 -5.65 4.65
C TRP A 157 2.33 -4.21 4.79
N HIS A 158 2.20 -3.54 3.65
CA HIS A 158 1.61 -2.22 3.52
C HIS A 158 0.25 -2.29 2.86
N HIS A 159 -0.72 -1.60 3.43
CA HIS A 159 -2.03 -1.40 2.81
C HIS A 159 -2.03 -0.10 2.01
N MET A 160 -2.48 -0.14 0.77
CA MET A 160 -2.67 1.05 -0.06
C MET A 160 -4.13 1.12 -0.50
N LEU A 161 -4.76 2.28 -0.31
CA LEU A 161 -6.09 2.57 -0.82
C LEU A 161 -6.14 3.98 -1.42
N VAL A 162 -6.58 4.05 -2.67
CA VAL A 162 -6.88 5.27 -3.40
C VAL A 162 -8.40 5.47 -3.40
N GLU A 163 -8.88 6.63 -2.99
CA GLU A 163 -10.26 7.08 -3.14
C GLU A 163 -10.27 8.27 -4.12
N VAL A 164 -10.89 8.07 -5.28
CA VAL A 164 -11.27 9.16 -6.18
C VAL A 164 -12.60 9.71 -5.72
N ARG A 165 -12.62 10.98 -5.32
CA ARG A 165 -13.83 11.66 -4.83
C ARG A 165 -14.00 13.03 -5.45
N SER A 166 -15.24 13.51 -5.51
CA SER A 166 -15.54 14.88 -5.92
C SER A 166 -15.57 15.81 -4.70
N ILE A 167 -15.08 17.02 -4.88
CA ILE A 167 -15.15 18.11 -3.92
C ILE A 167 -15.83 19.28 -4.63
N LYS A 168 -16.81 19.90 -3.96
CA LYS A 168 -17.42 21.15 -4.43
C LYS A 168 -16.51 22.31 -4.05
N ASP A 169 -16.09 23.09 -5.03
CA ASP A 169 -15.35 24.33 -4.85
C ASP A 169 -16.17 25.48 -5.43
N GLY A 170 -16.98 26.10 -4.58
CA GLY A 170 -18.00 27.06 -5.01
C GLY A 170 -19.05 26.41 -5.92
N LYS A 171 -19.07 26.81 -7.20
CA LYS A 171 -19.96 26.26 -8.22
C LYS A 171 -19.33 25.12 -9.02
N ASP A 172 -18.02 24.95 -8.94
CA ASP A 172 -17.28 23.97 -9.72
C ASP A 172 -17.13 22.66 -8.94
N ILE A 173 -17.01 21.55 -9.68
CA ILE A 173 -16.70 20.24 -9.13
C ILE A 173 -15.25 19.92 -9.50
N LYS A 174 -14.44 19.67 -8.47
CA LYS A 174 -13.07 19.17 -8.62
C LYS A 174 -13.03 17.71 -8.24
N TYR A 175 -12.21 16.93 -8.92
CA TYR A 175 -11.95 15.53 -8.54
C TYR A 175 -10.57 15.41 -7.91
N MET A 176 -10.54 14.75 -6.75
CA MET A 176 -9.35 14.51 -5.96
C MET A 176 -9.11 13.02 -5.87
N ALA A 177 -7.85 12.60 -6.00
CA ALA A 177 -7.40 11.31 -5.52
C ALA A 177 -6.87 11.47 -4.10
N VAL A 178 -7.45 10.74 -3.16
CA VAL A 178 -6.97 10.61 -1.78
C VAL A 178 -6.28 9.27 -1.66
N VAL A 179 -4.97 9.26 -1.44
CA VAL A 179 -4.20 8.04 -1.24
C VAL A 179 -3.95 7.89 0.25
N SER A 180 -4.25 6.70 0.76
CA SER A 180 -4.02 6.29 2.13
C SER A 180 -3.08 5.08 2.16
N LEU A 181 -2.14 5.11 3.09
CA LEU A 181 -1.22 4.02 3.40
C LEU A 181 -1.42 3.54 4.83
N ASP A 182 -1.21 2.24 5.03
CA ASP A 182 -1.25 1.54 6.32
C ASP A 182 -2.55 1.83 7.08
N TYR A 183 -3.67 1.58 6.40
CA TYR A 183 -5.03 1.79 6.93
C TYR A 183 -5.29 3.24 7.37
N GLY A 184 -4.79 4.20 6.60
CA GLY A 184 -5.01 5.62 6.83
C GLY A 184 -4.02 6.27 7.81
N MET A 185 -3.00 5.54 8.27
CA MET A 185 -1.92 6.11 9.09
C MET A 185 -1.23 7.29 8.38
N PHE A 186 -1.06 7.16 7.07
CA PHE A 186 -0.58 8.24 6.22
C PHE A 186 -1.60 8.50 5.13
N THR A 187 -1.99 9.76 4.97
CA THR A 187 -2.96 10.15 3.94
C THR A 187 -2.46 11.40 3.24
N LYS A 188 -2.57 11.42 1.91
CA LYS A 188 -2.32 12.60 1.07
C LYS A 188 -3.38 12.68 -0.02
N SER A 189 -3.57 13.87 -0.58
CA SER A 189 -4.50 14.08 -1.69
C SER A 189 -3.87 14.92 -2.79
N VAL A 190 -4.35 14.71 -4.03
CA VAL A 190 -3.95 15.49 -5.21
C VAL A 190 -5.14 15.66 -6.15
N GLU A 191 -5.23 16.81 -6.83
CA GLU A 191 -6.23 17.07 -7.86
C GLU A 191 -5.88 16.31 -9.14
N ILE A 192 -6.83 15.58 -9.75
CA ILE A 192 -6.58 14.68 -10.89
C ILE A 192 -7.27 15.13 -12.20
N GLY A 193 -7.86 16.32 -12.19
CA GLY A 193 -8.66 16.85 -13.30
C GLY A 193 -9.99 16.12 -13.50
N ASN A 194 -10.68 16.39 -14.61
CA ASN A 194 -12.08 16.01 -14.82
C ASN A 194 -12.29 14.88 -15.84
N ASN A 195 -11.21 14.26 -16.34
CA ASN A 195 -11.27 13.34 -17.49
C ASN A 195 -11.47 11.86 -17.11
N LEU A 196 -11.33 11.48 -15.84
CA LEU A 196 -11.43 10.07 -15.41
C LEU A 196 -12.87 9.59 -15.18
N PRO A 197 -13.75 10.35 -14.48
CA PRO A 197 -15.11 9.89 -14.19
C PRO A 197 -15.93 9.58 -15.45
N GLY A 198 -16.66 8.47 -15.42
CA GLY A 198 -17.49 7.98 -16.51
C GLY A 198 -16.76 7.18 -17.59
N LEU A 199 -15.42 7.09 -17.53
CA LEU A 199 -14.66 6.26 -18.47
C LEU A 199 -14.74 4.77 -18.11
N LYS A 200 -14.81 3.93 -19.15
CA LYS A 200 -14.59 2.48 -19.01
C LYS A 200 -13.10 2.17 -18.95
N LEU A 201 -12.74 1.19 -18.13
CA LEU A 201 -11.38 0.66 -18.11
C LEU A 201 -11.11 -0.11 -19.41
N GLN A 202 -9.93 0.12 -20.00
CA GLN A 202 -9.43 -0.60 -21.17
C GLN A 202 -8.45 -1.68 -20.77
N THR A 203 -7.53 -1.37 -19.86
CA THR A 203 -6.62 -2.40 -19.32
C THR A 203 -6.33 -2.18 -17.85
N LEU A 204 -6.11 -3.29 -17.16
CA LEU A 204 -5.64 -3.35 -15.79
C LEU A 204 -4.41 -4.25 -15.78
N HIS A 205 -3.32 -3.77 -15.17
CA HIS A 205 -2.10 -4.54 -14.96
C HIS A 205 -1.73 -4.51 -13.48
N VAL A 206 -1.30 -5.64 -12.93
CA VAL A 206 -0.84 -5.78 -11.55
C VAL A 206 0.51 -6.49 -11.54
N GLY A 207 1.44 -5.96 -10.75
CA GLY A 207 2.77 -6.53 -10.56
C GLY A 207 3.77 -6.33 -11.70
N GLY A 208 3.38 -5.70 -12.81
CA GLY A 208 4.26 -5.45 -13.94
C GLY A 208 3.52 -4.78 -15.10
N LEU A 209 4.25 -4.48 -16.18
CA LEU A 209 3.68 -4.01 -17.44
C LEU A 209 4.07 -4.96 -18.58
N PRO A 210 3.20 -5.19 -19.57
CA PRO A 210 3.55 -6.03 -20.71
C PRO A 210 4.76 -5.45 -21.48
N GLY A 211 5.72 -6.32 -21.81
CA GLY A 211 6.85 -6.04 -22.68
C GLY A 211 6.72 -6.74 -24.03
N GLU A 212 7.84 -6.85 -24.75
CA GLU A 212 7.86 -7.62 -26.00
C GLU A 212 7.76 -9.13 -25.71
N GLY A 213 6.84 -9.82 -26.40
CA GLY A 213 6.57 -11.24 -26.16
C GLY A 213 5.97 -11.47 -24.76
N ASN A 214 6.52 -12.44 -24.03
CA ASN A 214 6.11 -12.77 -22.66
C ASN A 214 7.00 -12.11 -21.58
N LEU A 215 7.78 -11.09 -21.95
CA LEU A 215 8.60 -10.34 -21.00
C LEU A 215 7.77 -9.29 -20.26
N VAL A 216 8.19 -8.97 -19.04
CA VAL A 216 7.54 -7.95 -18.21
C VAL A 216 8.49 -6.78 -17.97
N ASN A 217 7.98 -5.58 -18.21
CA ASN A 217 8.66 -4.32 -17.94
C ASN A 217 8.29 -3.79 -16.55
N LYS A 218 9.27 -3.21 -15.85
CA LYS A 218 9.09 -2.61 -14.51
C LYS A 218 8.36 -3.55 -13.54
N GLY A 219 8.70 -4.83 -13.60
CA GLY A 219 8.09 -5.86 -12.76
C GLY A 219 8.33 -5.61 -11.28
N PHE A 220 7.37 -6.02 -10.48
CA PHE A 220 7.41 -5.99 -9.03
C PHE A 220 7.96 -7.32 -8.53
N VAL A 221 8.83 -7.26 -7.52
CA VAL A 221 9.26 -8.45 -6.79
C VAL A 221 8.70 -8.37 -5.39
N GLY A 222 7.95 -9.38 -4.98
CA GLY A 222 7.31 -9.41 -3.67
C GLY A 222 5.89 -9.97 -3.77
N CYS A 223 5.07 -9.56 -2.83
CA CYS A 223 3.76 -10.13 -2.63
C CYS A 223 2.66 -9.09 -2.77
N ILE A 224 1.56 -9.45 -3.43
CA ILE A 224 0.36 -8.63 -3.54
C ILE A 224 -0.86 -9.49 -3.16
N GLN A 225 -1.78 -8.94 -2.38
CA GLN A 225 -3.05 -9.56 -2.04
C GLN A 225 -4.17 -8.52 -1.95
N GLY A 226 -5.42 -8.96 -2.02
CA GLY A 226 -6.58 -8.08 -1.82
C GLY A 226 -6.73 -6.97 -2.86
N VAL A 227 -6.29 -7.22 -4.09
CA VAL A 227 -6.51 -6.31 -5.22
C VAL A 227 -8.00 -6.08 -5.40
N ARG A 228 -8.42 -4.81 -5.38
CA ARG A 228 -9.83 -4.43 -5.45
C ARG A 228 -10.00 -3.07 -6.11
N MET A 229 -11.15 -2.88 -6.74
CA MET A 229 -11.60 -1.56 -7.18
C MET A 229 -13.13 -1.49 -7.20
N GLY A 230 -13.73 -0.30 -7.11
CA GLY A 230 -15.18 -0.17 -7.13
C GLY A 230 -15.74 1.00 -6.35
N GLU A 231 -17.02 0.92 -6.00
CA GLU A 231 -17.75 2.02 -5.34
C GLU A 231 -17.56 2.06 -3.82
N THR A 232 -17.04 0.99 -3.21
CA THR A 232 -16.75 0.95 -1.77
C THR A 232 -15.31 0.54 -1.52
N SER A 233 -14.78 0.94 -0.36
CA SER A 233 -13.41 0.63 0.06
C SER A 233 -13.17 -0.85 0.37
N THR A 234 -14.23 -1.66 0.48
CA THR A 234 -14.18 -3.07 0.89
C THR A 234 -14.73 -4.03 -0.17
N ASN A 235 -15.32 -3.55 -1.27
CA ASN A 235 -15.90 -4.43 -2.28
C ASN A 235 -14.81 -5.16 -3.08
N VAL A 236 -14.78 -6.49 -2.97
CA VAL A 236 -13.86 -7.39 -3.67
C VAL A 236 -14.39 -7.79 -5.05
N ALA A 237 -15.70 -7.61 -5.31
CA ALA A 237 -16.39 -8.28 -6.41
C ALA A 237 -15.98 -7.83 -7.82
N ASN A 238 -15.37 -6.65 -7.99
CA ASN A 238 -15.15 -6.11 -9.34
C ASN A 238 -13.84 -6.57 -9.99
N VAL A 239 -12.88 -7.13 -9.24
CA VAL A 239 -11.62 -7.64 -9.82
C VAL A 239 -11.40 -9.06 -9.36
N ASN A 240 -11.63 -10.00 -10.26
CA ASN A 240 -11.34 -11.39 -10.02
C ASN A 240 -9.93 -11.75 -10.52
N MET A 241 -8.99 -11.92 -9.57
CA MET A 241 -7.61 -12.33 -9.81
C MET A 241 -7.49 -13.68 -10.53
N ALA A 242 -8.49 -14.55 -10.45
CA ALA A 242 -8.50 -15.84 -11.15
C ALA A 242 -8.86 -15.71 -12.64
N GLN A 243 -9.49 -14.60 -13.06
CA GLN A 243 -9.88 -14.35 -14.46
C GLN A 243 -8.83 -13.55 -15.25
N GLY A 244 -7.82 -13.01 -14.58
CA GLY A 244 -6.73 -12.28 -15.23
C GLY A 244 -5.79 -13.21 -15.98
N LEU A 245 -5.26 -12.75 -17.11
CA LEU A 245 -4.12 -13.39 -17.77
C LEU A 245 -2.91 -13.31 -16.83
N LYS A 246 -2.28 -14.44 -16.55
CA LYS A 246 -1.10 -14.54 -15.66
C LYS A 246 0.16 -14.91 -16.44
N ILE A 247 1.26 -14.24 -16.14
CA ILE A 247 2.61 -14.57 -16.58
C ILE A 247 3.45 -14.73 -15.32
N HIS A 248 4.08 -15.90 -15.10
CA HIS A 248 5.02 -16.20 -14.00
C HIS A 248 4.52 -15.88 -12.56
N VAL A 249 3.21 -15.73 -12.36
CA VAL A 249 2.64 -15.47 -11.03
C VAL A 249 2.52 -16.78 -10.27
N GLU A 250 3.03 -16.80 -9.04
CA GLU A 250 2.89 -17.93 -8.12
C GLU A 250 1.78 -17.63 -7.09
N GLU A 251 0.99 -18.65 -6.77
CA GLU A 251 -0.04 -18.54 -5.73
C GLU A 251 0.60 -18.62 -4.34
N GLY A 252 0.05 -17.86 -3.40
CA GLY A 252 0.56 -17.77 -2.05
C GLY A 252 1.64 -16.70 -1.88
N CYS A 253 2.00 -16.48 -0.63
CA CYS A 253 2.97 -15.46 -0.25
C CYS A 253 3.94 -15.92 0.84
N ASP A 254 3.87 -17.16 1.27
CA ASP A 254 4.71 -17.70 2.33
C ASP A 254 6.09 -18.08 1.74
N LEU A 255 6.93 -17.07 1.55
CA LEU A 255 8.33 -17.27 1.24
C LEU A 255 9.01 -17.91 2.45
N ALA A 256 9.85 -18.92 2.21
CA ALA A 256 10.68 -19.51 3.26
C ALA A 256 11.44 -18.39 3.99
N ASP A 257 11.38 -18.39 5.32
CA ASP A 257 12.12 -17.41 6.11
C ASP A 257 13.61 -17.59 5.80
N PRO A 258 14.29 -16.61 5.18
CA PRO A 258 15.71 -16.72 4.88
C PRO A 258 16.57 -16.82 6.15
N CYS A 259 15.99 -16.59 7.33
CA CYS A 259 16.60 -16.75 8.64
C CYS A 259 16.31 -18.11 9.29
N ASP A 260 15.48 -18.95 8.67
CA ASP A 260 15.26 -20.32 9.14
C ASP A 260 16.53 -21.13 8.88
N SER A 261 17.30 -21.36 9.93
CA SER A 261 18.62 -22.01 9.93
C SER A 261 18.62 -23.47 9.49
N ASN A 262 17.48 -24.02 9.06
CA ASN A 262 17.31 -25.42 8.69
C ASN A 262 17.65 -25.75 7.24
N ILE A 263 18.21 -24.80 6.46
CA ILE A 263 18.73 -25.06 5.11
C ILE A 263 20.25 -25.28 5.18
N CYS A 264 20.68 -26.30 5.92
CA CYS A 264 21.98 -26.94 5.69
C CYS A 264 21.68 -28.39 5.31
N PRO A 265 22.12 -28.89 4.15
CA PRO A 265 21.90 -30.28 3.79
C PRO A 265 22.54 -31.20 4.84
N GLU A 266 21.83 -32.26 5.24
CA GLU A 266 22.47 -33.36 5.97
C GLU A 266 23.57 -33.94 5.06
N ASN A 267 24.80 -33.96 5.57
CA ASN A 267 25.99 -34.49 4.91
C ASN A 267 25.80 -35.90 4.38
#